data_AF-A0A820F813-F1
#
_entry.id   AF-A0A820F813-F1
#
_cell.length_a   1.000
_cell.length_b   1.000
_cell.length_c   1.000
_cell.angle_alpha   90.00
_cell.angle_beta   90.00
_cell.angle_gamma   90.00
#
_symmetry.space_group_name_H-M   'P 1'
#
loop_
_entity.id
_entity.type
_entity.pdbx_description
1 polymer ?
#
loop_
_entity_poly.entity_id
_entity_poly.type
_entity_poly.pdbx_seq_one_letter_code
_entity_poly.pdbx_strand_id
1 'polypeptide(L)'
;LHTGHHFGREGGMYDMRYYDVCLCFCDDNLVQEEEKSITNEWPDPNAKEVTVVNHLNSLRDGLTEDTATKLSKNGSCPFWNFASYNARGYENAFRSYLTLLLGIARLVPRSTFLGNFPKSCGGCAIAQFFCIVAMHPALHSEVDDLLRELLCDKNDKILEMLPDSNEMVRMVRKAYNRTDYPFPYIGVCLDFDHKTEAYKVIKALGSMIESDGFIQLMSNDTEKAISIAQKMITNLKDPFRSDIELSRLLNDM
;
A
#
# COMPACT_ATOMS: atom_id res chain seq x y z
N LEU A 1 -46.44 15.84 -22.40
CA LEU A 1 -45.33 16.17 -23.31
C LEU A 1 -44.06 16.28 -22.46
N HIS A 2 -43.36 15.16 -22.31
CA HIS A 2 -42.04 15.11 -21.70
C HIS A 2 -41.00 15.41 -22.78
N THR A 3 -40.17 16.42 -22.55
CA THR A 3 -38.94 16.61 -23.32
C THR A 3 -37.78 16.16 -22.45
N GLY A 4 -37.28 14.96 -22.74
CA GLY A 4 -36.04 14.45 -22.20
C GLY A 4 -34.85 15.18 -22.82
N HIS A 5 -33.83 15.44 -22.01
CA HIS A 5 -32.49 15.72 -22.49
C HIS A 5 -31.58 14.54 -22.14
N HIS A 6 -31.24 13.81 -23.19
CA HIS A 6 -30.08 12.94 -23.25
C HIS A 6 -28.81 13.78 -22.99
N PHE A 7 -28.04 13.42 -21.98
CA PHE A 7 -26.62 13.77 -21.94
C PHE A 7 -25.83 12.58 -22.46
N GLY A 8 -25.31 12.74 -23.67
CA GLY A 8 -24.40 11.83 -24.32
C GLY A 8 -23.03 11.81 -23.63
N ARG A 9 -22.42 10.63 -23.64
CA ARG A 9 -20.99 10.43 -23.44
C ARG A 9 -20.25 10.99 -24.64
N GLU A 10 -19.41 12.00 -24.43
CA GLU A 10 -18.31 12.31 -25.34
C GLU A 10 -17.05 12.64 -24.53
N GLY A 11 -15.92 12.22 -25.09
CA GLY A 11 -14.64 12.09 -24.42
C GLY A 11 -14.08 13.40 -23.89
N GLY A 12 -13.93 13.48 -22.57
CA GLY A 12 -13.04 14.43 -21.93
C GLY A 12 -11.62 13.87 -21.93
N MET A 13 -10.75 14.41 -22.79
CA MET A 13 -9.32 14.47 -22.47
C MET A 13 -9.21 15.20 -21.13
N TYR A 14 -8.81 14.50 -20.08
CA TYR A 14 -8.60 15.11 -18.78
C TYR A 14 -7.44 16.11 -18.88
N ASP A 15 -7.74 17.38 -18.61
CA ASP A 15 -6.77 18.46 -18.53
C ASP A 15 -5.84 18.21 -17.32
N MET A 16 -4.63 17.73 -17.59
CA MET A 16 -3.61 17.31 -16.61
C MET A 16 -2.97 18.46 -15.80
N ARG A 17 -3.64 19.60 -15.64
CA ARG A 17 -3.07 20.82 -15.04
C ARG A 17 -3.35 21.04 -13.55
N TYR A 18 -3.88 20.04 -12.85
CA TYR A 18 -4.08 20.07 -11.40
C TYR A 18 -3.46 18.85 -10.73
N TYR A 19 -2.14 18.85 -10.54
CA TYR A 19 -1.43 17.90 -9.69
C TYR A 19 -0.73 18.65 -8.56
N ASP A 20 -1.54 19.15 -7.63
CA ASP A 20 -1.15 19.60 -6.31
C ASP A 20 -2.14 18.94 -5.33
N VAL A 21 -1.83 18.17 -4.29
CA VAL A 21 -0.61 17.54 -3.78
C VAL A 21 -1.15 16.49 -2.77
N CYS A 22 -0.50 15.34 -2.61
CA CYS A 22 -0.41 14.76 -1.27
C CYS A 22 0.76 15.52 -0.61
N LEU A 23 0.48 16.70 0.00
CA LEU A 23 1.48 17.49 0.74
C LEU A 23 1.90 16.68 1.97
N CYS A 24 2.70 15.64 1.76
CA CYS A 24 3.72 15.32 2.74
C CYS A 24 4.68 16.49 2.67
N PHE A 25 4.76 17.26 3.76
CA PHE A 25 5.79 18.27 3.95
C PHE A 25 7.15 17.58 3.85
N CYS A 26 7.70 17.54 2.64
CA CYS A 26 9.14 17.40 2.46
C CYS A 26 9.73 18.74 2.87
N ASP A 27 10.61 18.74 3.87
CA ASP A 27 11.37 19.93 4.23
C ASP A 27 12.21 20.34 3.00
N ASP A 28 11.91 21.49 2.39
CA ASP A 28 12.49 21.97 1.13
C ASP A 28 13.98 22.38 1.23
N ASN A 29 14.70 21.89 2.23
CA ASN A 29 16.11 22.18 2.42
C ASN A 29 16.93 20.91 2.32
N LEU A 30 17.45 20.62 1.13
CA LEU A 30 18.79 20.06 0.89
C LEU A 30 19.02 19.90 -0.61
N VAL A 31 19.47 20.97 -1.26
CA VAL A 31 20.21 20.88 -2.52
C VAL A 31 21.68 20.99 -2.18
N GLN A 32 22.41 19.88 -2.25
CA GLN A 32 23.83 19.88 -2.55
C GLN A 32 24.13 18.73 -3.51
N GLU A 33 24.59 19.08 -4.71
CA GLU A 33 25.30 18.16 -5.60
C GLU A 33 26.65 17.82 -4.95
N GLU A 34 26.95 16.54 -4.71
CA GLU A 34 28.31 15.99 -4.84
C GLU A 34 28.34 14.45 -4.66
N GLU A 35 29.07 13.82 -5.57
CA GLU A 35 29.63 12.44 -5.59
C GLU A 35 28.75 11.22 -5.27
N LYS A 36 29.08 10.10 -5.92
CA LYS A 36 28.41 8.78 -5.86
C LYS A 36 28.51 8.11 -4.48
N SER A 37 28.03 8.76 -3.42
CA SER A 37 27.56 8.06 -2.23
C SER A 37 26.14 7.57 -2.54
N ILE A 38 25.81 6.34 -2.13
CA ILE A 38 24.43 5.87 -2.17
C ILE A 38 23.66 6.79 -1.22
N THR A 39 22.94 7.77 -1.76
CA THR A 39 22.06 8.60 -0.94
C THR A 39 21.00 7.66 -0.37
N ASN A 40 20.77 7.71 0.96
CA ASN A 40 19.71 6.91 1.61
C ASN A 40 18.34 7.58 1.38
N GLU A 41 18.10 8.02 0.15
CA GLU A 41 16.98 8.86 -0.25
C GLU A 41 16.17 8.15 -1.33
N TRP A 42 14.87 8.39 -1.34
CA TRP A 42 14.01 7.90 -2.41
C TRP A 42 14.32 8.61 -3.73
N PRO A 43 14.21 7.92 -4.89
CA PRO A 43 14.45 8.54 -6.19
C PRO A 43 13.45 9.67 -6.50
N ASP A 44 13.90 10.64 -7.31
CA ASP A 44 13.06 11.76 -7.78
C ASP A 44 11.80 11.25 -8.52
N PRO A 45 10.59 11.67 -8.10
CA PRO A 45 9.32 11.29 -8.72
C PRO A 45 9.20 11.67 -10.20
N ASN A 46 10.01 12.62 -10.69
CA ASN A 46 9.96 13.13 -12.05
C ASN A 46 10.98 12.47 -12.99
N ALA A 47 11.90 11.67 -12.45
CA ALA A 47 12.97 11.04 -13.21
C ALA A 47 12.45 10.02 -14.25
N LYS A 48 13.30 9.70 -15.23
CA LYS A 48 13.05 8.63 -16.20
C LYS A 48 12.99 7.26 -15.50
N GLU A 49 12.18 6.33 -16.01
CA GLU A 49 12.01 5.00 -15.40
C GLU A 49 13.33 4.28 -15.16
N VAL A 50 14.23 4.29 -16.16
CA VAL A 50 15.56 3.65 -16.04
C VAL A 50 16.38 4.24 -14.88
N THR A 51 16.30 5.54 -14.64
CA THR A 51 16.99 6.21 -13.54
C THR A 51 16.40 5.78 -12.20
N VAL A 52 15.07 5.74 -12.12
CA VAL A 52 14.34 5.26 -10.95
C VAL A 52 14.71 3.81 -10.63
N VAL A 53 14.62 2.92 -11.61
CA VAL A 53 14.92 1.49 -11.47
C VAL A 53 16.36 1.28 -11.01
N ASN A 54 17.32 1.97 -11.62
CA ASN A 54 18.72 1.87 -11.22
C ASN A 54 18.95 2.35 -9.78
N HIS A 55 18.29 3.44 -9.38
CA HIS A 55 18.40 3.94 -8.01
C HIS A 55 17.79 2.94 -7.01
N LEU A 56 16.57 2.46 -7.23
CA LEU A 56 15.93 1.46 -6.37
C LEU A 56 16.75 0.16 -6.26
N ASN A 57 17.33 -0.29 -7.36
CA ASN A 57 18.21 -1.46 -7.36
C ASN A 57 19.49 -1.18 -6.56
N SER A 58 20.09 0.01 -6.68
CA SER A 58 21.26 0.40 -5.88
C SER A 58 20.94 0.45 -4.38
N LEU A 59 19.78 0.96 -3.98
CA LEU A 59 19.32 0.95 -2.59
C LEU A 59 19.16 -0.48 -2.07
N ARG A 60 18.56 -1.35 -2.89
CA ARG A 60 18.38 -2.78 -2.56
C ARG A 60 19.73 -3.49 -2.41
N ASP A 61 20.67 -3.25 -3.32
CA ASP A 61 21.97 -3.93 -3.31
C ASP A 61 22.84 -3.47 -2.13
N GLY A 62 22.65 -2.23 -1.64
CA GLY A 62 23.25 -1.68 -0.42
C GLY A 62 22.41 -1.85 0.85
N LEU A 63 21.37 -2.69 0.82
CA LEU A 63 20.40 -2.77 1.91
C LEU A 63 20.98 -3.51 3.12
N THR A 64 20.96 -2.83 4.27
CA THR A 64 21.37 -3.30 5.59
C THR A 64 20.29 -2.91 6.60
N GLU A 65 20.32 -3.43 7.82
CA GLU A 65 19.37 -3.01 8.87
C GLU A 65 19.42 -1.49 9.14
N ASP A 66 20.62 -0.90 9.16
CA ASP A 66 20.81 0.55 9.35
C ASP A 66 20.25 1.36 8.18
N THR A 67 20.57 0.98 6.93
CA THR A 67 20.07 1.70 5.74
C THR A 67 18.55 1.52 5.57
N ALA A 68 18.01 0.33 5.83
CA ALA A 68 16.56 0.08 5.84
C ALA A 68 15.84 0.90 6.93
N THR A 69 16.43 1.02 8.11
CA THR A 69 15.90 1.85 9.20
C THR A 69 15.89 3.32 8.83
N LYS A 70 16.95 3.82 8.19
CA LYS A 70 17.04 5.20 7.72
C LYS A 70 16.00 5.50 6.63
N LEU A 71 15.89 4.63 5.63
CA LEU A 71 14.89 4.75 4.56
C LEU A 71 13.46 4.84 5.12
N SER A 72 13.17 4.05 6.16
CA SER A 72 11.84 4.00 6.76
C SER A 72 11.55 5.14 7.75
N LYS A 73 12.59 5.85 8.23
CA LYS A 73 12.45 6.99 9.16
C LYS A 73 12.46 8.34 8.48
N ASN A 74 13.00 8.43 7.25
CA ASN A 74 13.27 9.70 6.59
C ASN A 74 12.03 10.50 6.18
N GLY A 75 10.80 10.05 6.48
CA GLY A 75 9.57 10.86 6.42
C GLY A 75 9.17 11.33 5.02
N SER A 76 10.04 11.22 4.03
CA SER A 76 9.74 11.30 2.61
C SER A 76 8.90 10.09 2.30
N CYS A 77 7.58 10.29 2.43
CA CYS A 77 6.60 9.30 2.11
C CYS A 77 6.92 8.80 0.70
N PRO A 78 7.35 7.54 0.50
CA PRO A 78 7.50 6.98 -0.83
C PRO A 78 6.12 6.70 -1.41
N PHE A 79 5.11 7.49 -1.04
CA PHE A 79 3.84 7.49 -1.70
C PHE A 79 4.05 8.27 -2.99
N TRP A 80 4.62 7.53 -3.95
CA TRP A 80 4.82 7.95 -5.32
C TRP A 80 3.55 8.66 -5.77
N ASN A 81 3.70 9.79 -6.46
CA ASN A 81 2.60 10.37 -7.20
C ASN A 81 2.22 9.36 -8.30
N PHE A 82 1.39 8.38 -7.94
CA PHE A 82 1.00 7.24 -8.78
C PHE A 82 0.44 7.71 -10.12
N ALA A 83 -0.15 8.91 -10.15
CA ALA A 83 -0.64 9.54 -11.37
C ALA A 83 0.47 9.87 -12.36
N SER A 84 1.60 10.41 -11.90
CA SER A 84 2.76 10.71 -12.75
C SER A 84 3.40 9.44 -13.33
N TYR A 85 3.40 8.35 -12.57
CA TYR A 85 4.05 7.09 -12.94
C TYR A 85 3.21 6.22 -13.87
N ASN A 86 1.90 6.10 -13.59
CA ASN A 86 1.00 5.33 -14.43
C ASN A 86 0.86 5.93 -15.84
N ALA A 87 0.78 7.26 -15.94
CA ALA A 87 0.73 7.96 -17.22
C ALA A 87 1.95 7.65 -18.12
N ARG A 88 3.05 7.18 -17.53
CA ARG A 88 4.31 6.88 -18.23
C ARG A 88 4.61 5.39 -18.36
N GLY A 89 3.78 4.50 -17.82
CA GLY A 89 3.93 3.04 -17.96
C GLY A 89 5.08 2.41 -17.17
N TYR A 90 5.40 2.96 -15.99
CA TYR A 90 6.58 2.60 -15.19
C TYR A 90 6.45 1.27 -14.40
N GLU A 91 6.05 0.18 -15.05
CA GLU A 91 5.88 -1.12 -14.40
C GLU A 91 7.18 -1.61 -13.73
N ASN A 92 8.35 -1.41 -14.36
CA ASN A 92 9.61 -1.89 -13.80
C ASN A 92 10.02 -1.10 -12.56
N ALA A 93 9.67 0.18 -12.50
CA ALA A 93 9.88 0.97 -11.30
C ALA A 93 9.07 0.42 -10.11
N PHE A 94 7.79 0.09 -10.33
CA PHE A 94 6.96 -0.52 -9.29
C PHE A 94 7.47 -1.89 -8.88
N ARG A 95 7.95 -2.70 -9.82
CA ARG A 95 8.57 -4.00 -9.52
C ARG A 95 9.82 -3.85 -8.64
N SER A 96 10.74 -2.95 -9.01
CA SER A 96 11.91 -2.63 -8.19
C SER A 96 11.54 -2.07 -6.82
N TYR A 97 10.49 -1.25 -6.74
CA TYR A 97 9.99 -0.69 -5.50
C TYR A 97 9.45 -1.77 -4.55
N LEU A 98 8.58 -2.66 -5.03
CA LEU A 98 8.06 -3.78 -4.24
C LEU A 98 9.17 -4.71 -3.77
N THR A 99 10.17 -4.95 -4.63
CA THR A 99 11.35 -5.76 -4.28
C THR A 99 12.17 -5.11 -3.16
N LEU A 100 12.36 -3.79 -3.21
CA LEU A 100 13.04 -3.04 -2.15
C LEU A 100 12.25 -3.09 -0.84
N LEU A 101 10.93 -2.87 -0.88
CA LEU A 101 10.06 -2.97 0.30
C LEU A 101 10.13 -4.35 0.95
N LEU A 102 10.15 -5.43 0.15
CA LEU A 102 10.30 -6.78 0.67
C LEU A 102 11.65 -6.97 1.39
N GLY A 103 12.72 -6.40 0.84
CA GLY A 103 14.02 -6.35 1.50
C GLY A 103 13.97 -5.62 2.85
N ILE A 104 13.32 -4.45 2.89
CA ILE A 104 13.16 -3.65 4.10
C ILE A 104 12.35 -4.43 5.15
N ALA A 105 11.22 -5.02 4.74
CA ALA A 105 10.33 -5.79 5.64
C ALA A 105 11.05 -6.95 6.34
N ARG A 106 12.08 -7.52 5.72
CA ARG A 106 12.90 -8.60 6.30
C ARG A 106 13.97 -8.12 7.27
N LEU A 107 14.37 -6.86 7.19
CA LEU A 107 15.50 -6.32 7.93
C LEU A 107 15.10 -5.50 9.16
N VAL A 108 13.91 -4.90 9.15
CA VAL A 108 13.48 -3.99 10.24
C VAL A 108 12.19 -4.45 10.91
N PRO A 109 11.95 -4.03 12.16
CA PRO A 109 10.66 -4.23 12.81
C PRO A 109 9.50 -3.67 11.96
N ARG A 110 8.33 -4.30 12.05
CA ARG A 110 7.15 -3.91 11.24
C ARG A 110 6.76 -2.45 11.50
N SER A 111 6.81 -1.99 12.75
CA SER A 111 6.57 -0.58 13.10
C SER A 111 7.52 0.39 12.39
N THR A 112 8.80 0.01 12.24
CA THR A 112 9.77 0.76 11.43
C THR A 112 9.40 0.69 9.95
N PHE A 113 9.15 -0.49 9.40
CA PHE A 113 8.73 -0.68 8.00
C PHE A 113 7.50 0.17 7.66
N LEU A 114 6.53 0.26 8.57
CA LEU A 114 5.31 1.04 8.35
C LEU A 114 5.58 2.54 8.17
N GLY A 115 6.72 3.06 8.64
CA GLY A 115 7.17 4.44 8.37
C GLY A 115 7.32 4.78 6.88
N ASN A 116 7.36 3.77 6.00
CA ASN A 116 7.32 3.95 4.55
C ASN A 116 5.92 4.27 3.99
N PHE A 117 4.89 4.39 4.83
CA PHE A 117 3.51 4.62 4.38
C PHE A 117 2.90 5.83 5.08
N PRO A 118 1.91 6.49 4.46
CA PRO A 118 1.20 7.59 5.08
C PRO A 118 0.67 7.20 6.47
N LYS A 119 0.88 8.08 7.47
CA LYS A 119 0.49 7.88 8.88
C LYS A 119 1.10 6.66 9.56
N SER A 120 2.13 6.06 8.96
CA SER A 120 2.80 4.87 9.48
C SER A 120 1.84 3.71 9.80
N CYS A 121 0.81 3.51 8.96
CA CYS A 121 -0.24 2.53 9.23
C CYS A 121 -0.35 1.45 8.13
N GLY A 122 -0.63 0.22 8.55
CA GLY A 122 -0.79 -0.95 7.69
C GLY A 122 -1.95 -0.81 6.72
N GLY A 123 -3.01 -0.07 7.08
CA GLY A 123 -4.11 0.22 6.17
C GLY A 123 -3.67 1.02 4.93
N CYS A 124 -2.75 1.98 5.11
CA CYS A 124 -2.16 2.72 3.99
C CYS A 124 -1.26 1.81 3.13
N ALA A 125 -0.49 0.92 3.76
CA ALA A 125 0.34 -0.06 3.05
C ALA A 125 -0.51 -0.97 2.15
N ILE A 126 -1.55 -1.58 2.70
CA ILE A 126 -2.47 -2.46 1.95
C ILE A 126 -3.13 -1.71 0.78
N ALA A 127 -3.64 -0.50 1.03
CA ALA A 127 -4.26 0.30 -0.02
C ALA A 127 -3.27 0.60 -1.16
N GLN A 128 -2.02 0.91 -0.83
CA GLN A 128 -0.97 1.16 -1.80
C GLN A 128 -0.68 -0.08 -2.65
N PHE A 129 -0.54 -1.26 -2.03
CA PHE A 129 -0.28 -2.50 -2.75
C PHE A 129 -1.40 -2.83 -3.74
N PHE A 130 -2.66 -2.70 -3.33
CA PHE A 130 -3.79 -2.93 -4.23
C PHE A 130 -3.86 -1.90 -5.36
N CYS A 131 -3.44 -0.66 -5.13
CA CYS A 131 -3.38 0.31 -6.21
C CYS A 131 -2.30 -0.04 -7.23
N ILE A 132 -1.14 -0.54 -6.79
CA ILE A 132 -0.10 -1.05 -7.69
C ILE A 132 -0.64 -2.19 -8.55
N VAL A 133 -1.30 -3.20 -7.97
CA VAL A 133 -1.92 -4.28 -8.76
C VAL A 133 -2.98 -3.75 -9.73
N ALA A 134 -3.75 -2.74 -9.33
CA ALA A 134 -4.76 -2.16 -10.19
C ALA A 134 -4.21 -1.42 -11.41
N MET A 135 -3.05 -0.77 -11.28
CA MET A 135 -2.34 -0.13 -12.39
C MET A 135 -1.59 -1.15 -13.22
N HIS A 136 -0.96 -2.12 -12.55
CA HIS A 136 -0.07 -3.11 -13.13
C HIS A 136 -0.44 -4.51 -12.64
N PRO A 137 -1.46 -5.16 -13.23
CA PRO A 137 -1.92 -6.48 -12.78
C PRO A 137 -0.82 -7.56 -12.82
N ALA A 138 0.19 -7.38 -13.68
CA ALA A 138 1.35 -8.27 -13.77
C ALA A 138 2.25 -8.26 -12.52
N LEU A 139 2.03 -7.34 -11.57
CA LEU A 139 2.78 -7.23 -10.31
C LEU A 139 2.07 -7.88 -9.11
N HIS A 140 0.99 -8.63 -9.36
CA HIS A 140 0.25 -9.26 -8.27
C HIS A 140 1.11 -10.22 -7.44
N SER A 141 2.02 -10.96 -8.08
CA SER A 141 2.93 -11.90 -7.40
C SER A 141 3.83 -11.21 -6.39
N GLU A 142 4.39 -10.06 -6.75
CA GLU A 142 5.27 -9.27 -5.89
C GLU A 142 4.52 -8.70 -4.69
N VAL A 143 3.27 -8.31 -4.89
CA VAL A 143 2.39 -7.87 -3.80
C VAL A 143 2.05 -9.04 -2.88
N ASP A 144 1.71 -10.21 -3.43
CA ASP A 144 1.42 -11.40 -2.63
C ASP A 144 2.65 -11.79 -1.78
N ASP A 145 3.86 -11.76 -2.36
CA ASP A 145 5.11 -12.03 -1.63
C ASP A 145 5.35 -11.05 -0.48
N LEU A 146 5.06 -9.77 -0.69
CA LEU A 146 5.18 -8.76 0.37
C LEU A 146 4.14 -8.97 1.47
N LEU A 147 2.91 -9.32 1.12
CA LEU A 147 1.86 -9.63 2.10
C LEU A 147 2.21 -10.88 2.92
N ARG A 148 2.73 -11.95 2.28
CA ARG A 148 3.20 -13.15 2.98
C ARG A 148 4.25 -12.80 4.03
N GLU A 149 5.23 -11.99 3.66
CA GLU A 149 6.29 -11.55 4.57
C GLU A 149 5.71 -10.75 5.74
N LEU A 150 4.84 -9.78 5.48
CA LEU A 150 4.29 -8.90 6.50
C LEU A 150 3.35 -9.63 7.46
N LEU A 151 2.58 -10.61 6.97
CA LEU A 151 1.65 -11.41 7.76
C LEU A 151 2.29 -12.66 8.38
N CYS A 152 3.58 -12.92 8.10
CA CYS A 152 4.26 -14.17 8.45
C CYS A 152 3.56 -15.43 7.93
N ASP A 153 2.87 -15.33 6.79
CA ASP A 153 2.02 -16.39 6.23
C ASP A 153 2.80 -17.37 5.36
N LYS A 154 3.70 -18.16 5.99
CA LYS A 154 4.64 -19.04 5.28
C LYS A 154 3.99 -20.20 4.51
N ASN A 155 2.74 -20.53 4.82
CA ASN A 155 2.01 -21.66 4.26
C ASN A 155 0.76 -21.21 3.47
N ASP A 156 0.71 -19.93 3.08
CA ASP A 156 -0.37 -19.32 2.29
C ASP A 156 -1.77 -19.39 2.93
N LYS A 157 -1.88 -19.61 4.24
CA LYS A 157 -3.18 -19.85 4.89
C LYS A 157 -4.03 -18.61 5.03
N ILE A 158 -3.43 -17.45 5.25
CA ILE A 158 -4.16 -16.19 5.35
C ILE A 158 -4.48 -15.69 3.95
N LEU A 159 -3.53 -15.73 3.02
CA LEU A 159 -3.77 -15.30 1.63
C LEU A 159 -4.80 -16.19 0.91
N GLU A 160 -4.82 -17.50 1.16
CA GLU A 160 -5.86 -18.42 0.64
C GLU A 160 -7.28 -18.05 1.12
N MET A 161 -7.42 -17.33 2.24
CA MET A 161 -8.73 -16.87 2.75
C MET A 161 -9.23 -15.59 2.07
N LEU A 162 -8.33 -14.83 1.45
CA LEU A 162 -8.66 -13.58 0.78
C LEU A 162 -9.19 -13.86 -0.62
N PRO A 163 -10.04 -12.97 -1.16
CA PRO A 163 -10.28 -12.95 -2.59
C PRO A 163 -8.95 -12.80 -3.34
N ASP A 164 -8.89 -13.27 -4.59
CA ASP A 164 -7.72 -13.00 -5.42
C ASP A 164 -7.45 -11.48 -5.52
N SER A 165 -6.21 -11.13 -5.83
CA SER A 165 -5.76 -9.75 -5.88
C SER A 165 -6.57 -8.87 -6.84
N ASN A 166 -7.10 -9.43 -7.94
CA ASN A 166 -7.96 -8.71 -8.88
C ASN A 166 -9.35 -8.42 -8.27
N GLU A 167 -9.93 -9.38 -7.56
CA GLU A 167 -11.19 -9.21 -6.84
C GLU A 167 -11.03 -8.22 -5.69
N MET A 168 -9.91 -8.26 -4.95
CA MET A 168 -9.60 -7.25 -3.93
C MET A 168 -9.47 -5.85 -4.56
N VAL A 169 -8.73 -5.71 -5.66
CA VAL A 169 -8.68 -4.45 -6.43
C VAL A 169 -10.07 -3.97 -6.83
N ARG A 170 -10.93 -4.87 -7.31
CA ARG A 170 -12.31 -4.55 -7.70
C ARG A 170 -13.13 -4.05 -6.51
N MET A 171 -12.98 -4.66 -5.34
CA MET A 171 -13.63 -4.22 -4.11
C MET A 171 -13.15 -2.82 -3.73
N VAL A 172 -11.84 -2.60 -3.71
CA VAL A 172 -11.20 -1.32 -3.35
C VAL A 172 -11.67 -0.20 -4.28
N ARG A 173 -11.69 -0.46 -5.61
CA ARG A 173 -12.20 0.50 -6.59
C ARG A 173 -13.66 0.90 -6.33
N LYS A 174 -14.51 -0.04 -5.91
CA LYS A 174 -15.93 0.24 -5.60
C LYS A 174 -16.11 1.04 -4.31
N ALA A 175 -15.17 0.92 -3.38
CA ALA A 175 -15.20 1.57 -2.08
C ALA A 175 -14.57 2.97 -2.06
N TYR A 176 -13.79 3.27 -3.09
CA TYR A 176 -13.09 4.53 -3.22
C TYR A 176 -14.06 5.61 -3.71
N ASN A 177 -14.32 6.60 -2.87
CA ASN A 177 -15.44 7.53 -3.07
C ASN A 177 -15.03 8.92 -3.55
N ARG A 178 -13.74 9.17 -3.76
CA ARG A 178 -13.29 10.45 -4.31
C ARG A 178 -13.48 10.50 -5.82
N THR A 179 -14.15 11.57 -6.25
CA THR A 179 -14.43 11.85 -7.66
C THR A 179 -13.34 12.69 -8.32
N ASP A 180 -12.60 13.46 -7.52
CA ASP A 180 -11.53 14.36 -7.96
C ASP A 180 -10.19 13.63 -8.19
N TYR A 181 -9.97 12.50 -7.53
CA TYR A 181 -8.80 11.63 -7.74
C TYR A 181 -9.24 10.18 -7.91
N PRO A 182 -9.77 9.76 -9.06
CA PRO A 182 -10.31 8.41 -9.18
C PRO A 182 -9.24 7.35 -8.90
N PHE A 183 -9.67 6.25 -8.27
CA PHE A 183 -8.85 5.05 -8.12
C PHE A 183 -8.19 4.69 -9.47
N PRO A 184 -6.88 4.37 -9.50
CA PRO A 184 -6.01 3.95 -8.39
C PRO A 184 -5.18 5.08 -7.75
N TYR A 185 -5.51 6.35 -8.01
CA TYR A 185 -4.77 7.50 -7.47
C TYR A 185 -5.30 7.88 -6.09
N ILE A 186 -5.27 6.92 -5.16
CA ILE A 186 -5.58 7.12 -3.74
C ILE A 186 -4.60 8.12 -3.12
N GLY A 187 -5.06 9.01 -2.25
CA GLY A 187 -4.17 9.87 -1.44
C GLY A 187 -3.83 9.19 -0.11
N VAL A 188 -4.84 8.66 0.59
CA VAL A 188 -4.68 8.00 1.89
C VAL A 188 -5.85 7.04 2.18
N CYS A 189 -5.72 6.16 3.18
CA CYS A 189 -6.81 5.29 3.65
C CYS A 189 -8.08 6.04 4.14
N LEU A 190 -8.04 7.38 4.24
CA LEU A 190 -9.20 8.24 4.53
C LEU A 190 -10.13 8.46 3.33
N ASP A 191 -9.69 8.15 2.12
CA ASP A 191 -10.45 8.41 0.89
C ASP A 191 -11.52 7.34 0.60
N PHE A 192 -11.63 6.35 1.48
CA PHE A 192 -12.59 5.26 1.40
C PHE A 192 -13.82 5.53 2.25
N ASP A 193 -14.98 5.09 1.78
CA ASP A 193 -16.15 5.01 2.65
C ASP A 193 -15.99 3.86 3.63
N HIS A 194 -15.90 4.21 4.91
CA HIS A 194 -15.72 3.30 6.04
C HIS A 194 -16.83 2.24 6.14
N LYS A 195 -17.98 2.47 5.49
CA LYS A 195 -19.09 1.51 5.47
C LYS A 195 -18.92 0.41 4.43
N THR A 196 -17.93 0.53 3.55
CA THR A 196 -17.71 -0.40 2.44
C THR A 196 -16.93 -1.64 2.88
N GLU A 197 -17.22 -2.77 2.25
CA GLU A 197 -16.50 -4.03 2.47
C GLU A 197 -14.99 -3.92 2.19
N ALA A 198 -14.59 -3.09 1.22
CA ALA A 198 -13.18 -2.96 0.89
C ALA A 198 -12.39 -2.19 1.94
N TYR A 199 -12.97 -1.12 2.53
CA TYR A 199 -12.34 -0.43 3.65
C TYR A 199 -12.08 -1.38 4.81
N LYS A 200 -13.08 -2.21 5.12
CA LYS A 200 -12.99 -3.21 6.18
C LYS A 200 -11.88 -4.22 5.92
N VAL A 201 -11.79 -4.78 4.71
CA VAL A 201 -10.71 -5.70 4.32
C VAL A 201 -9.34 -5.03 4.45
N ILE A 202 -9.19 -3.81 3.92
CA ILE A 202 -7.96 -3.01 4.07
C ILE A 202 -7.62 -2.82 5.55
N LYS A 203 -8.61 -2.48 6.37
CA LYS A 203 -8.42 -2.20 7.79
C LYS A 203 -8.03 -3.46 8.56
N ALA A 204 -8.67 -4.59 8.31
CA ALA A 204 -8.33 -5.85 8.99
C ALA A 204 -6.93 -6.34 8.61
N LEU A 205 -6.60 -6.32 7.32
CA LEU A 205 -5.24 -6.66 6.86
C LEU A 205 -4.20 -5.72 7.47
N GLY A 206 -4.48 -4.42 7.43
CA GLY A 206 -3.63 -3.41 8.05
C GLY A 206 -3.42 -3.64 9.54
N SER A 207 -4.47 -3.97 10.29
CA SER A 207 -4.38 -4.24 11.72
C SER A 207 -3.64 -5.54 12.05
N MET A 208 -3.69 -6.56 11.19
CA MET A 208 -2.85 -7.76 11.35
C MET A 208 -1.36 -7.43 11.16
N ILE A 209 -1.03 -6.60 10.15
CA ILE A 209 0.34 -6.15 9.89
C ILE A 209 0.89 -5.26 11.02
N GLU A 210 0.03 -4.44 11.63
CA GLU A 210 0.39 -3.54 12.73
C GLU A 210 0.56 -4.25 14.08
N SER A 211 0.01 -5.46 14.25
CA SER A 211 -0.07 -6.12 15.55
C SER A 211 1.14 -7.02 15.81
N ASP A 212 2.07 -6.56 16.65
CA ASP A 212 3.16 -7.39 17.17
C ASP A 212 2.63 -8.67 17.86
N GLY A 213 1.47 -8.57 18.53
CA GLY A 213 0.77 -9.70 19.13
C GLY A 213 0.31 -10.73 18.10
N PHE A 214 -0.20 -10.28 16.93
CA PHE A 214 -0.54 -11.18 15.82
C PHE A 214 0.68 -11.91 15.27
N ILE A 215 1.79 -11.19 15.09
CA ILE A 215 3.04 -11.78 14.58
C ILE A 215 3.63 -12.78 15.56
N GLN A 216 3.62 -12.44 16.86
CA GLN A 216 4.06 -13.35 17.91
C GLN A 216 3.15 -14.59 17.98
N LEU A 217 1.83 -14.40 17.82
CA LEU A 217 0.88 -15.50 17.78
C LEU A 217 1.10 -16.40 16.55
N MET A 218 1.34 -15.83 15.36
CA MET A 218 1.69 -16.59 14.16
C MET A 218 2.92 -17.50 14.38
N SER A 219 3.87 -17.04 15.20
CA SER A 219 5.08 -17.78 15.54
C SER A 219 4.86 -18.86 16.61
N ASN A 220 3.96 -18.62 17.57
CA ASN A 220 3.77 -19.49 18.74
C ASN A 220 2.63 -20.50 18.57
N ASP A 221 1.55 -20.10 17.89
CA ASP A 221 0.31 -20.88 17.70
C ASP A 221 -0.34 -20.46 16.38
N THR A 222 0.22 -20.96 15.28
CA THR A 222 -0.20 -20.62 13.92
C THR A 222 -1.67 -20.94 13.67
N GLU A 223 -2.18 -22.05 14.19
CA GLU A 223 -3.60 -22.44 14.02
C GLU A 223 -4.54 -21.44 14.72
N LYS A 224 -4.20 -21.00 15.93
CA LYS A 224 -4.97 -19.95 16.62
C LYS A 224 -4.89 -18.62 15.88
N ALA A 225 -3.72 -18.24 15.38
CA ALA A 225 -3.55 -17.02 14.58
C ALA A 225 -4.40 -17.05 13.29
N ILE A 226 -4.36 -18.17 12.57
CA ILE A 226 -5.19 -18.43 11.37
C ILE A 226 -6.67 -18.33 11.72
N SER A 227 -7.11 -18.90 12.85
CA SER A 227 -8.51 -18.78 13.29
C SER A 227 -8.91 -17.34 13.59
N ILE A 228 -8.03 -16.54 14.20
CA ILE A 228 -8.27 -15.11 14.45
C ILE A 228 -8.32 -14.36 13.13
N ALA A 229 -7.37 -14.58 12.21
CA ALA A 229 -7.36 -13.98 10.89
C ALA A 229 -8.66 -14.30 10.13
N GLN A 230 -9.11 -15.56 10.16
CA GLN A 230 -10.37 -15.97 9.56
C GLN A 230 -11.57 -15.23 10.16
N LYS A 231 -11.61 -15.07 11.48
CA LYS A 231 -12.67 -14.28 12.16
C LYS A 231 -12.60 -12.81 11.77
N MET A 232 -11.40 -12.23 11.75
CA MET A 232 -11.18 -10.86 11.31
C MET A 232 -11.69 -10.69 9.89
N ILE A 233 -11.31 -11.54 8.93
CA ILE A 233 -11.74 -11.46 7.53
C ILE A 233 -13.24 -11.73 7.37
N THR A 234 -13.80 -12.70 8.10
CA THR A 234 -15.21 -13.12 7.97
C THR A 234 -16.18 -12.14 8.63
N ASN A 235 -15.84 -11.58 9.79
CA ASN A 235 -16.67 -10.58 10.48
C ASN A 235 -16.80 -9.29 9.67
N LEU A 236 -15.92 -9.04 8.71
CA LEU A 236 -16.02 -7.88 7.80
C LEU A 236 -17.18 -8.03 6.83
N LYS A 237 -17.55 -9.28 6.48
CA LYS A 237 -18.67 -9.62 5.58
C LYS A 237 -20.05 -9.29 6.18
N ASP A 238 -20.12 -8.89 7.47
CA ASP A 238 -21.34 -8.42 8.13
C ASP A 238 -21.20 -6.93 8.54
N PRO A 239 -21.91 -5.99 7.89
CA PRO A 239 -21.67 -4.56 8.06
C PRO A 239 -22.07 -3.94 9.39
N PHE A 240 -22.64 -4.69 10.33
CA PHE A 240 -23.16 -4.13 11.58
C PHE A 240 -22.38 -4.51 12.84
N ARG A 241 -21.24 -5.23 12.73
CA ARG A 241 -20.53 -5.82 13.89
C ARG A 241 -19.08 -5.39 14.12
N SER A 242 -18.46 -4.61 13.25
CA SER A 242 -17.01 -4.73 12.99
C SER A 242 -16.02 -4.14 14.00
N ASP A 243 -16.27 -2.97 14.61
CA ASP A 243 -15.13 -2.26 15.24
C ASP A 243 -14.83 -2.71 16.68
N ILE A 244 -15.86 -3.02 17.46
CA ILE A 244 -15.71 -3.46 18.86
C ILE A 244 -15.15 -4.89 18.91
N GLU A 245 -15.60 -5.77 18.01
CA GLU A 245 -15.07 -7.14 17.94
C GLU A 245 -13.62 -7.17 17.47
N LEU A 246 -13.22 -6.31 16.53
CA LEU A 246 -11.83 -6.27 16.04
C LEU A 246 -10.87 -5.83 17.15
N SER A 247 -11.19 -4.73 17.86
CA SER A 247 -10.38 -4.29 18.99
C SER A 247 -10.37 -5.30 20.12
N ARG A 248 -11.49 -5.99 20.40
CA ARG A 248 -11.53 -7.04 21.42
C ARG A 248 -10.68 -8.25 21.04
N LEU A 249 -10.79 -8.72 19.80
CA LEU A 249 -9.99 -9.84 19.28
C LEU A 249 -8.49 -9.53 19.35
N LEU A 250 -8.08 -8.30 19.04
CA LEU A 250 -6.68 -7.88 19.12
C LEU A 250 -6.19 -7.63 20.56
N ASN A 251 -7.07 -7.22 21.46
CA ASN A 251 -6.74 -7.02 22.89
C ASN A 251 -6.76 -8.32 23.71
N ASP A 252 -7.42 -9.37 23.22
CA ASP A 252 -7.45 -10.71 23.82
C ASP A 252 -6.22 -11.57 23.40
N MET A 253 -5.29 -11.00 22.62
CA MET A 253 -4.05 -11.62 22.12
C MET A 253 -2.84 -11.24 22.97
#